data_AF-G9MSX6-F1
#
_entry.id   AF-G9MSX6-F1
#
_cell.length_a   1.000
_cell.length_b   1.000
_cell.length_c   1.000
_cell.angle_alpha   90.00
_cell.angle_beta   90.00
_cell.angle_gamma   90.00
#
_symmetry.space_group_name_H-M   'P 1'
#
loop_
_entity.id
_entity.type
_entity.pdbx_description
1 polymer ?
#
loop_
_entity_poly.entity_id
_entity_poly.type
_entity_poly.pdbx_seq_one_letter_code
_entity_poly.pdbx_strand_id
1 'polypeptide(L)'
;MRVSTSNLLSLGVALCLPLLASAVDIVSFENCYVRFQTPRSGQTPQDARITTLNWPTSGSDVARTINDYFNFKEKNVQLFLNGGISALNYANYIQALCRTSQDGLNLDSTIISVLLPSGVAKVSQVTAPADELDPGNEQASGIFGIRTNQPLSASDWAYTTGALMKQSIAQWEVLWNQNRHPQAGVNLIRADGSPVIMTMSLFLQ
;
A
#
# COMPACT_ATOMS: atom_id res chain seq x y z
N MET A 1 -52.55 -28.44 47.27
CA MET A 1 -51.12 -28.15 47.48
C MET A 1 -50.40 -28.47 46.18
N ARG A 2 -49.65 -27.49 45.64
CA ARG A 2 -48.75 -27.49 44.47
C ARG A 2 -49.33 -27.43 43.04
N VAL A 3 -49.08 -26.24 42.47
CA VAL A 3 -49.02 -25.80 41.06
C VAL A 3 -47.81 -26.42 40.35
N SER A 4 -47.89 -26.69 39.04
CA SER A 4 -46.79 -26.47 38.06
C SER A 4 -47.28 -26.76 36.63
N THR A 5 -47.63 -25.73 35.85
CA THR A 5 -46.84 -25.05 34.79
C THR A 5 -46.79 -25.76 33.43
N SER A 6 -47.40 -25.05 32.47
CA SER A 6 -47.36 -25.18 31.01
C SER A 6 -45.95 -25.28 30.43
N ASN A 7 -45.79 -25.99 29.32
CA ASN A 7 -44.70 -25.76 28.37
C ASN A 7 -45.26 -25.65 26.95
N LEU A 8 -45.32 -24.39 26.49
CA LEU A 8 -45.43 -23.98 25.10
C LEU A 8 -44.11 -24.33 24.40
N LEU A 9 -44.14 -25.24 23.43
CA LEU A 9 -43.06 -25.37 22.45
C LEU A 9 -43.28 -24.32 21.36
N SER A 10 -42.62 -23.18 21.51
CA SER A 10 -42.42 -22.22 20.44
C SER A 10 -41.43 -22.84 19.42
N LEU A 11 -41.91 -23.08 18.19
CA LEU A 11 -41.02 -23.26 17.05
C LEU A 11 -40.31 -21.93 16.78
N GLY A 12 -39.11 -21.79 17.32
CA GLY A 12 -38.17 -20.78 16.87
C GLY A 12 -37.72 -21.12 15.45
N VAL A 13 -38.23 -20.36 14.48
CA VAL A 13 -37.61 -20.25 13.16
C VAL A 13 -36.22 -19.64 13.38
N ALA A 14 -35.20 -20.49 13.44
CA ALA A 14 -33.83 -20.06 13.35
C ALA A 14 -33.63 -19.50 11.94
N LEU A 15 -33.71 -18.17 11.81
CA LEU A 15 -33.08 -17.48 10.69
C LEU A 15 -31.59 -17.85 10.73
N CYS A 16 -31.18 -18.77 9.86
CA CYS A 16 -29.80 -18.84 9.40
C CYS A 16 -29.52 -17.55 8.62
N LEU A 17 -29.21 -16.47 9.33
CA LEU A 17 -28.40 -15.40 8.78
C LEU A 17 -27.02 -16.00 8.52
N PRO A 18 -26.56 -16.14 7.26
CA PRO A 18 -25.14 -16.34 7.05
C PRO A 18 -24.48 -15.03 7.47
N LEU A 19 -23.93 -15.00 8.68
CA LEU A 19 -22.83 -14.09 8.99
C LEU A 19 -21.71 -14.47 8.00
N LEU A 20 -21.66 -13.80 6.85
CA LEU A 20 -20.43 -13.69 6.09
C LEU A 20 -19.47 -12.89 6.96
N ALA A 21 -18.81 -13.58 7.90
CA ALA A 21 -17.55 -13.13 8.43
C ALA A 21 -16.58 -13.19 7.24
N SER A 22 -16.54 -12.12 6.45
CA SER A 22 -15.45 -11.91 5.51
C SER A 22 -14.17 -11.88 6.34
N ALA A 23 -13.40 -12.98 6.27
CA ALA A 23 -12.10 -13.05 6.90
C ALA A 23 -11.29 -11.85 6.41
N VAL A 24 -10.78 -11.04 7.35
CA VAL A 24 -9.89 -9.93 7.01
C VAL A 24 -8.66 -10.54 6.37
N ASP A 25 -8.37 -10.14 5.13
CA ASP A 25 -7.18 -10.62 4.44
C ASP A 25 -5.93 -9.99 5.07
N ILE A 26 -4.89 -10.80 5.22
CA ILE A 26 -3.63 -10.39 5.84
C ILE A 26 -2.52 -10.62 4.82
N VAL A 27 -1.84 -9.53 4.43
CA VAL A 27 -0.77 -9.55 3.45
C VAL A 27 0.52 -9.03 4.06
N SER A 28 1.68 -9.50 3.59
CA SER A 28 2.97 -8.93 4.01
C SER A 28 3.35 -7.74 3.12
N PHE A 29 3.89 -6.70 3.74
CA PHE A 29 4.29 -5.48 3.05
C PHE A 29 5.38 -5.74 2.00
N GLU A 30 6.31 -6.66 2.28
CA GLU A 30 7.40 -7.04 1.37
C GLU A 30 6.91 -7.67 0.05
N ASN A 31 5.69 -8.22 0.04
CA ASN A 31 5.07 -8.84 -1.13
C ASN A 31 4.20 -7.87 -1.94
N CYS A 32 4.18 -6.58 -1.60
CA CYS A 32 3.36 -5.56 -2.25
C CYS A 32 4.22 -4.58 -3.05
N TYR A 33 3.63 -3.90 -4.03
CA TYR A 33 4.21 -2.69 -4.62
C TYR A 33 3.48 -1.45 -4.10
N VAL A 34 4.22 -0.39 -3.83
CA VAL A 34 3.65 0.82 -3.24
C VAL A 34 4.03 2.08 -3.97
N ARG A 35 3.13 3.06 -3.88
CA ARG A 35 3.29 4.41 -4.36
C ARG A 35 2.81 5.39 -3.31
N PHE A 36 3.58 6.44 -3.09
CA PHE A 36 3.25 7.55 -2.20
C PHE A 36 2.78 8.74 -3.03
N GLN A 37 1.66 9.34 -2.66
CA GLN A 37 1.18 10.56 -3.30
C GLN A 37 0.50 11.47 -2.29
N THR A 38 1.08 12.65 -2.12
CA THR A 38 0.44 13.76 -1.40
C THR A 38 -0.60 14.42 -2.31
N PRO A 39 -1.86 14.59 -1.86
CA PRO A 39 -2.86 15.37 -2.60
C PRO A 39 -2.36 16.79 -2.88
N ARG A 40 -2.59 17.30 -4.09
CA ARG A 40 -2.26 18.69 -4.45
C ARG A 40 -3.25 19.65 -3.77
N SER A 41 -2.92 20.94 -3.79
CA SER A 41 -3.87 21.98 -3.35
C SER A 41 -5.21 21.85 -4.08
N GLY A 42 -6.31 21.83 -3.32
CA GLY A 42 -7.66 21.64 -3.84
C GLY A 42 -8.07 20.17 -4.10
N GLN A 43 -7.18 19.20 -3.91
CA GLN A 43 -7.50 17.77 -3.99
C GLN A 43 -7.81 17.17 -2.62
N THR A 44 -8.72 16.22 -2.60
CA THR A 44 -8.97 15.35 -1.45
C THR A 44 -8.00 14.18 -1.43
N PRO A 45 -7.85 13.48 -0.29
CA PRO A 45 -7.12 12.22 -0.26
C PRO A 45 -7.67 11.17 -1.24
N GLN A 46 -8.95 11.20 -1.61
CA GLN A 46 -9.49 10.24 -2.58
C GLN A 46 -8.95 10.49 -3.99
N ASP A 47 -8.70 11.74 -4.37
CA ASP A 47 -8.18 12.12 -5.68
C ASP A 47 -6.72 11.68 -5.90
N ALA A 48 -5.98 11.41 -4.82
CA ALA A 48 -4.60 10.93 -4.88
C ALA A 48 -4.47 9.41 -5.05
N ARG A 49 -5.58 8.67 -4.97
CA ARG A 49 -5.64 7.20 -5.14
C ARG A 49 -5.41 6.81 -6.60
N ILE A 50 -4.77 5.66 -6.82
CA ILE A 50 -4.73 5.02 -8.13
C ILE A 50 -6.13 4.49 -8.48
N THR A 51 -6.68 4.93 -9.60
CA THR A 51 -7.96 4.41 -10.14
C THR A 51 -7.79 3.64 -11.45
N THR A 52 -6.61 3.74 -12.07
CA THR A 52 -6.29 3.09 -13.35
C THR A 52 -5.93 1.61 -13.17
N LEU A 53 -6.58 0.75 -13.96
CA LEU A 53 -6.41 -0.71 -13.90
C LEU A 53 -5.54 -1.30 -15.04
N ASN A 54 -5.13 -0.47 -16.01
CA ASN A 54 -4.29 -0.89 -17.13
C ASN A 54 -3.12 0.09 -17.30
N TRP A 55 -1.90 -0.43 -17.30
CA TRP A 55 -0.67 0.37 -17.30
C TRP A 55 0.23 -0.09 -18.44
N PRO A 56 0.31 0.65 -19.56
CA PRO A 56 1.18 0.30 -20.69
C PRO A 56 2.58 0.92 -20.56
N THR A 57 3.13 1.02 -19.35
CA THR A 57 4.38 1.75 -19.10
C THR A 57 5.56 1.17 -19.89
N SER A 58 6.33 2.05 -20.54
CA SER A 58 7.58 1.71 -21.23
C SER A 58 8.80 2.09 -20.39
N GLY A 59 9.97 1.54 -20.73
CA GLY A 59 11.23 1.91 -20.08
C GLY A 59 11.54 3.40 -20.23
N SER A 60 11.31 3.95 -21.42
CA SER A 60 11.52 5.38 -21.70
C SER A 60 10.56 6.28 -20.92
N ASP A 61 9.35 5.82 -20.59
CA ASP A 61 8.46 6.55 -19.68
C ASP A 61 9.04 6.61 -18.26
N VAL A 62 9.63 5.51 -17.79
CA VAL A 62 10.28 5.44 -16.48
C VAL A 62 11.52 6.33 -16.45
N ALA A 63 12.38 6.27 -17.48
CA ALA A 63 13.55 7.13 -17.61
C ALA A 63 13.15 8.61 -17.60
N ARG A 64 12.13 8.98 -18.37
CA ARG A 64 11.59 10.34 -18.38
C ARG A 64 11.13 10.80 -17.01
N THR A 65 10.36 9.98 -16.29
CA THR A 65 9.90 10.37 -14.94
C THR A 65 11.07 10.53 -13.97
N ILE A 66 12.08 9.65 -14.05
CA ILE A 66 13.27 9.74 -13.19
C ILE A 66 14.09 10.98 -13.51
N ASN A 67 14.26 11.33 -14.79
CA ASN A 67 15.00 12.53 -15.19
C ASN A 67 14.25 13.83 -14.89
N ASP A 68 12.91 13.80 -14.85
CA ASP A 68 12.06 14.96 -14.61
C ASP A 68 11.09 14.73 -13.44
N TYR A 69 11.61 14.60 -12.21
CA TYR A 69 10.75 14.42 -11.03
C TYR A 69 9.72 15.55 -10.82
N PHE A 70 10.02 16.77 -11.28
CA PHE A 70 9.10 17.91 -11.18
C PHE A 70 7.92 17.81 -12.16
N ASN A 71 7.91 16.80 -13.03
CA ASN A 71 6.84 16.51 -13.98
C ASN A 71 6.52 17.70 -14.88
N PHE A 72 7.57 18.32 -15.44
CA PHE A 72 7.42 19.41 -16.38
C PHE A 72 6.60 18.95 -17.59
N LYS A 73 5.54 19.69 -17.93
CA LYS A 73 4.55 19.34 -18.97
C LYS A 73 3.68 18.12 -18.67
N GLU A 74 3.65 17.64 -17.42
CA GLU A 74 2.71 16.61 -16.94
C GLU A 74 2.75 15.27 -17.70
N LYS A 75 3.94 14.81 -18.08
CA LYS A 75 4.15 13.58 -18.87
C LYS A 75 4.64 12.37 -18.07
N ASN A 76 4.82 12.51 -16.76
CA ASN A 76 5.35 11.44 -15.94
C ASN A 76 4.34 10.32 -15.75
N VAL A 77 4.85 9.09 -15.84
CA VAL A 77 4.14 7.91 -15.36
C VAL A 77 4.27 7.78 -13.86
N GLN A 78 3.36 7.01 -13.28
CA GLN A 78 3.44 6.67 -11.86
C GLN A 78 4.58 5.68 -11.61
N LEU A 79 5.37 5.97 -10.60
CA LEU A 79 6.46 5.11 -10.16
C LEU A 79 6.08 4.39 -8.86
N PHE A 80 6.65 3.21 -8.71
CA PHE A 80 6.39 2.26 -7.63
C PHE A 80 7.70 1.82 -7.00
N LEU A 81 7.60 1.35 -5.76
CA LEU A 81 8.68 0.69 -5.03
C LEU A 81 8.21 -0.67 -4.54
N ASN A 82 9.14 -1.60 -4.37
CA ASN A 82 8.86 -2.81 -3.58
C ASN A 82 8.58 -2.38 -2.14
N GLY A 83 7.53 -2.94 -1.54
CA GLY A 83 7.22 -2.69 -0.14
C GLY A 83 8.35 -3.17 0.79
N GLY A 84 8.28 -2.72 2.04
CA GLY A 84 9.33 -2.94 3.04
C GLY A 84 10.14 -1.68 3.35
N ILE A 85 11.30 -1.89 3.98
CA ILE A 85 12.09 -0.83 4.62
C ILE A 85 12.58 0.24 3.63
N SER A 86 12.98 -0.16 2.42
CA SER A 86 13.48 0.77 1.41
C SER A 86 12.39 1.73 0.92
N ALA A 87 11.14 1.28 0.77
CA ALA A 87 10.03 2.15 0.42
C ALA A 87 9.70 3.17 1.52
N LEU A 88 9.73 2.74 2.79
CA LEU A 88 9.50 3.64 3.92
C LEU A 88 10.61 4.67 4.07
N ASN A 89 11.86 4.26 3.87
CA ASN A 89 12.99 5.18 3.91
C ASN A 89 12.93 6.17 2.75
N TYR A 90 12.62 5.71 1.54
CA TYR A 90 12.42 6.59 0.38
C TYR A 90 11.38 7.67 0.66
N ALA A 91 10.23 7.33 1.23
CA ALA A 91 9.18 8.29 1.55
C ALA A 91 9.39 9.05 2.88
N ASN A 92 10.55 8.92 3.53
CA ASN A 92 10.90 9.55 4.81
C ASN A 92 10.00 9.18 6.01
N TYR A 93 9.44 7.96 6.02
CA TYR A 93 8.73 7.43 7.20
C TYR A 93 9.69 6.86 8.25
N ILE A 94 10.87 6.40 7.83
CA ILE A 94 11.94 5.90 8.68
C ILE A 94 13.29 6.43 8.19
N GLN A 95 14.26 6.57 9.08
CA GLN A 95 15.62 6.95 8.72
C GLN A 95 16.51 5.70 8.72
N ALA A 96 16.86 5.23 7.53
CA ALA A 96 17.92 4.24 7.35
C ALA A 96 19.24 4.98 7.08
N LEU A 97 20.35 4.44 7.59
CA LEU A 97 21.67 5.01 7.36
C LEU A 97 22.01 5.02 5.85
N CYS A 98 22.63 6.11 5.38
CA CYS A 98 23.22 6.24 4.04
C CYS A 98 22.25 6.26 2.84
N ARG A 99 20.98 6.66 3.04
CA ARG A 99 20.04 6.91 1.92
C ARG A 99 19.33 8.25 2.07
N THR A 100 19.30 9.02 0.99
CA THR A 100 18.54 10.28 0.90
C THR A 100 17.06 9.96 0.68
N SER A 101 16.20 10.46 1.56
CA SER A 101 14.75 10.34 1.44
C SER A 101 14.18 11.47 0.58
N GLN A 102 12.97 11.26 0.05
CA GLN A 102 12.19 12.28 -0.62
C GLN A 102 11.24 12.95 0.37
N ASP A 103 11.65 14.14 0.83
CA ASP A 103 10.85 14.94 1.74
C ASP A 103 9.49 15.33 1.16
N GLY A 104 8.49 15.41 2.04
CA GLY A 104 7.11 15.78 1.67
C GLY A 104 6.22 14.60 1.24
N LEU A 105 6.75 13.37 1.21
CA LEU A 105 5.97 12.15 1.01
C LEU A 105 5.46 11.53 2.32
N ASN A 106 5.98 11.93 3.48
CA ASN A 106 5.55 11.44 4.80
C ASN A 106 4.46 12.29 5.48
N LEU A 107 3.68 13.09 4.74
CA LEU A 107 2.60 13.87 5.34
C LEU A 107 1.45 12.95 5.80
N ASP A 108 0.67 13.40 6.78
CA ASP A 108 -0.48 12.64 7.29
C ASP A 108 -1.55 12.42 6.20
N SER A 109 -1.67 13.40 5.30
CA SER A 109 -2.55 13.38 4.14
C SER A 109 -2.02 12.58 2.96
N THR A 110 -0.76 12.13 2.98
CA THR A 110 -0.21 11.28 1.91
C THR A 110 -1.08 10.03 1.77
N ILE A 111 -1.45 9.72 0.54
CA ILE A 111 -2.03 8.42 0.20
C ILE A 111 -0.92 7.46 -0.17
N ILE A 112 -0.98 6.28 0.45
CA ILE A 112 -0.16 5.15 0.07
C ILE A 112 -1.06 4.20 -0.70
N SER A 113 -0.86 4.15 -2.02
CA SER A 113 -1.54 3.17 -2.88
C SER A 113 -0.71 1.88 -2.89
N VAL A 114 -1.35 0.76 -2.58
CA VAL A 114 -0.73 -0.54 -2.41
C VAL A 114 -1.31 -1.50 -3.44
N LEU A 115 -0.47 -1.97 -4.36
CA LEU A 115 -0.78 -3.11 -5.21
C LEU A 115 -0.56 -4.36 -4.37
N LEU A 116 -1.64 -5.07 -4.06
CA LEU A 116 -1.64 -6.28 -3.25
C LEU A 116 -0.98 -7.44 -3.99
N PRO A 117 -0.60 -8.55 -3.31
CA PRO A 117 0.05 -9.69 -3.95
C PRO A 117 -0.71 -10.26 -5.15
N SER A 118 -2.06 -10.26 -5.10
CA SER A 118 -2.91 -10.67 -6.23
C SER A 118 -2.71 -9.80 -7.47
N GLY A 119 -2.49 -8.50 -7.29
CA GLY A 119 -2.21 -7.54 -8.35
C GLY A 119 -0.75 -7.59 -8.81
N VAL A 120 0.19 -7.77 -7.88
CA VAL A 120 1.62 -7.95 -8.19
C VAL A 120 1.83 -9.11 -9.16
N ALA A 121 1.11 -10.22 -8.97
CA ALA A 121 1.16 -11.38 -9.87
C ALA A 121 0.67 -11.10 -11.31
N LYS A 122 -0.03 -9.98 -11.54
CA LYS A 122 -0.62 -9.59 -12.84
C LYS A 122 0.20 -8.54 -13.59
N VAL A 123 1.31 -8.07 -13.01
CA VAL A 123 2.15 -7.02 -13.58
C VAL A 123 3.60 -7.47 -13.73
N SER A 124 4.35 -6.76 -14.56
CA SER A 124 5.80 -6.81 -14.60
C SER A 124 6.38 -5.45 -14.23
N GLN A 125 7.51 -5.47 -13.54
CA GLN A 125 8.31 -4.26 -13.34
C GLN A 125 8.90 -3.81 -14.67
N VAL A 126 8.95 -2.49 -14.85
CA VAL A 126 9.56 -1.83 -16.00
C VAL A 126 10.62 -0.89 -15.46
N THR A 127 11.87 -1.09 -15.87
CA THR A 127 13.00 -0.28 -15.47
C THR A 127 13.37 0.71 -16.57
N ALA A 128 13.97 1.83 -16.19
CA ALA A 128 14.56 2.77 -17.15
C ALA A 128 15.75 2.11 -17.89
N PRO A 129 15.87 2.31 -19.21
CA PRO A 129 17.10 2.02 -19.95
C PRO A 129 18.24 2.90 -19.41
N ALA A 130 19.40 2.29 -19.16
CA ALA A 130 20.52 2.99 -18.53
C ALA A 130 21.08 4.13 -19.41
N ASP A 131 20.99 3.98 -20.73
CA ASP A 131 21.41 4.97 -21.73
C ASP A 131 20.42 6.15 -21.90
N GLU A 132 19.22 6.04 -21.32
CA GLU A 132 18.22 7.12 -21.30
C GLU A 132 18.20 7.91 -19.97
N LEU A 133 19.01 7.52 -18.97
CA LEU A 133 19.11 8.23 -17.70
C LEU A 133 20.16 9.35 -17.76
N ASP A 134 19.83 10.50 -17.18
CA ASP A 134 20.79 11.58 -17.04
C ASP A 134 21.89 11.20 -16.01
N PRO A 135 23.14 11.67 -16.19
CA PRO A 135 24.22 11.39 -15.25
C PRO A 135 23.86 11.77 -13.81
N GLY A 136 23.96 10.81 -12.90
CA GLY A 136 23.60 10.93 -11.48
C GLY A 136 22.25 10.31 -11.12
N ASN A 137 21.37 10.04 -12.10
CA ASN A 137 20.06 9.43 -11.87
C ASN A 137 20.09 7.89 -11.89
N GLU A 138 21.23 7.27 -12.21
CA GLU A 138 21.41 5.82 -12.19
C GLU A 138 21.25 5.25 -10.77
N GLN A 139 21.34 6.11 -9.75
CA GLN A 139 21.15 5.78 -8.35
C GLN A 139 19.68 5.66 -7.92
N ALA A 140 18.70 5.95 -8.78
CA ALA A 140 17.27 5.75 -8.53
C ALA A 140 16.84 4.26 -8.44
N SER A 141 17.79 3.38 -8.12
CA SER A 141 17.62 1.94 -7.97
C SER A 141 16.53 1.60 -6.93
N GLY A 142 15.60 0.74 -7.34
CA GLY A 142 14.45 0.32 -6.54
C GLY A 142 13.15 1.07 -6.86
N ILE A 143 13.20 2.09 -7.72
CA ILE A 143 12.01 2.76 -8.27
C ILE A 143 11.75 2.22 -9.68
N PHE A 144 10.51 1.84 -9.97
CA PHE A 144 10.13 1.25 -11.26
C PHE A 144 8.72 1.67 -11.71
N GLY A 145 8.46 1.57 -13.01
CA GLY A 145 7.10 1.57 -13.54
C GLY A 145 6.51 0.17 -13.53
N ILE A 146 5.20 0.05 -13.73
CA ILE A 146 4.54 -1.26 -13.90
C ILE A 146 3.94 -1.38 -15.29
N ARG A 147 3.99 -2.60 -15.84
CA ARG A 147 3.22 -2.98 -17.03
C ARG A 147 2.23 -4.08 -16.67
N THR A 148 0.97 -3.90 -17.05
CA THR A 148 -0.06 -4.92 -16.86
C THR A 148 0.11 -6.05 -17.87
N ASN A 149 0.25 -7.27 -17.37
CA ASN A 149 0.23 -8.50 -18.17
C ASN A 149 -1.17 -9.11 -18.21
N GLN A 150 -1.97 -8.82 -17.17
CA GLN A 150 -3.37 -9.17 -17.07
C GLN A 150 -4.14 -7.95 -16.55
N PRO A 151 -5.47 -7.84 -16.80
CA PRO A 151 -6.28 -6.78 -16.24
C PRO A 151 -6.26 -6.80 -14.71
N LEU A 152 -5.99 -5.65 -14.09
CA LEU A 152 -6.16 -5.47 -12.65
C LEU A 152 -7.65 -5.30 -12.31
N SER A 153 -8.04 -5.72 -11.11
CA SER A 153 -9.36 -5.48 -10.54
C SER A 153 -9.28 -4.50 -9.36
N ALA A 154 -10.44 -3.97 -8.94
CA ALA A 154 -10.53 -3.13 -7.74
C ALA A 154 -10.00 -3.83 -6.47
N SER A 155 -10.14 -5.15 -6.41
CA SER A 155 -9.63 -5.98 -5.31
C SER A 155 -8.11 -6.17 -5.31
N ASP A 156 -7.40 -5.80 -6.38
CA ASP A 156 -5.92 -5.88 -6.44
C ASP A 156 -5.24 -4.67 -5.79
N TRP A 157 -6.00 -3.60 -5.51
CA TRP A 157 -5.51 -2.38 -4.91
C TRP A 157 -6.09 -2.18 -3.53
N ALA A 158 -5.26 -1.64 -2.63
CA ALA A 158 -5.70 -1.10 -1.36
C ALA A 158 -5.02 0.24 -1.06
N TYR A 159 -5.61 0.99 -0.15
CA TYR A 159 -5.12 2.31 0.23
C TYR A 159 -5.05 2.46 1.73
N THR A 160 -4.02 3.17 2.17
CA THR A 160 -3.90 3.70 3.53
C THR A 160 -3.42 5.15 3.48
N THR A 161 -3.32 5.78 4.63
CA THR A 161 -2.85 7.16 4.77
C THR A 161 -1.52 7.22 5.49
N GLY A 162 -0.80 8.33 5.32
CA GLY A 162 0.43 8.57 6.05
C GLY A 162 0.23 8.60 7.57
N ALA A 163 -0.92 9.11 8.03
CA ALA A 163 -1.28 9.06 9.46
C ALA A 163 -1.34 7.63 10.01
N LEU A 164 -2.02 6.71 9.29
CA LEU A 164 -2.13 5.30 9.70
C LEU A 164 -0.79 4.59 9.63
N MET A 165 0.00 4.87 8.59
CA MET A 165 1.36 4.32 8.46
C MET A 165 2.25 4.72 9.63
N LYS A 166 2.25 6.01 10.02
CA LYS A 166 3.01 6.49 11.20
C LYS A 166 2.55 5.82 12.49
N GLN A 167 1.25 5.63 12.68
CA GLN A 167 0.71 4.93 13.85
C GLN A 167 1.22 3.49 13.92
N SER A 168 1.21 2.75 12.81
CA SER A 168 1.74 1.39 12.75
C SER A 168 3.24 1.33 13.00
N ILE A 169 4.03 2.26 12.48
CA ILE A 169 5.48 2.36 12.75
C ILE A 169 5.72 2.64 14.23
N ALA A 170 5.01 3.59 14.84
CA ALA A 170 5.14 3.87 16.28
C ALA A 170 4.77 2.65 17.15
N GLN A 171 3.75 1.89 16.76
CA GLN A 171 3.42 0.62 17.43
C GLN A 171 4.55 -0.40 17.31
N TRP A 172 5.15 -0.52 16.12
CA TRP A 172 6.29 -1.39 15.90
C TRP A 172 7.48 -1.00 16.80
N GLU A 173 7.82 0.29 16.87
CA GLU A 173 8.93 0.80 17.69
C GLU A 173 8.74 0.49 19.19
N VAL A 174 7.52 0.67 19.72
CA VAL A 174 7.20 0.34 21.11
C VAL A 174 7.42 -1.16 21.38
N LEU A 175 7.00 -2.03 20.47
CA LEU A 175 7.15 -3.47 20.63
C LEU A 175 8.61 -3.93 20.46
N TRP A 176 9.35 -3.30 19.55
CA TRP A 176 10.77 -3.57 19.34
C TRP A 176 11.58 -3.27 20.61
N ASN A 177 11.32 -2.11 21.23
CA ASN A 177 11.95 -1.70 22.50
C ASN A 177 11.63 -2.66 23.67
N GLN A 178 10.65 -3.55 23.51
CA GLN A 178 10.31 -4.60 24.48
C GLN A 178 10.96 -5.96 24.15
N ASN A 179 11.94 -6.00 23.24
CA ASN A 179 12.60 -7.23 22.75
C ASN A 179 11.62 -8.28 22.19
N ARG A 180 10.50 -7.82 21.62
CA ARG A 180 9.59 -8.66 20.84
C ARG A 180 9.99 -8.45 19.38
N HIS A 181 10.09 -9.49 18.57
CA HIS A 181 10.23 -9.35 17.11
C HIS A 181 8.86 -8.95 16.54
N PRO A 182 8.53 -7.65 16.39
CA PRO A 182 7.16 -7.24 16.21
C PRO A 182 6.79 -7.27 14.73
N GLN A 183 5.58 -7.72 14.47
CA GLN A 183 4.86 -7.35 13.26
C GLN A 183 3.90 -6.23 13.65
N ALA A 184 3.96 -5.09 12.96
CA ALA A 184 2.89 -4.10 13.06
C ALA A 184 1.88 -4.30 11.94
N GLY A 185 0.61 -4.11 12.25
CA GLY A 185 -0.48 -4.10 11.28
C GLY A 185 -0.77 -2.69 10.82
N VAL A 186 -0.86 -2.50 9.51
CA VAL A 186 -1.41 -1.29 8.88
C VAL A 186 -2.80 -1.62 8.38
N ASN A 187 -3.77 -0.80 8.73
CA ASN A 187 -5.12 -0.93 8.18
C ASN A 187 -5.16 -0.33 6.77
N LEU A 188 -5.73 -1.08 5.84
CA LEU A 188 -6.00 -0.65 4.47
C LEU A 188 -7.45 -0.93 4.10
N ILE A 189 -7.93 -0.17 3.13
CA ILE A 189 -9.22 -0.40 2.50
C ILE A 189 -8.96 -0.67 1.01
N ARG A 190 -9.44 -1.80 0.51
CA ARG A 190 -9.38 -2.11 -0.92
C ARG A 190 -10.18 -1.10 -1.74
N ALA A 191 -9.92 -1.01 -3.04
CA ALA A 191 -10.72 -0.14 -3.91
C ALA A 191 -12.20 -0.55 -3.98
N ASP A 192 -12.52 -1.81 -3.69
CA ASP A 192 -13.90 -2.31 -3.55
C ASP A 192 -14.54 -2.06 -2.16
N GLY A 193 -13.80 -1.46 -1.23
CA GLY A 193 -14.27 -1.14 0.12
C GLY A 193 -14.01 -2.22 1.17
N SER A 194 -13.52 -3.40 0.80
CA SER A 194 -13.22 -4.48 1.77
C SER A 194 -11.96 -4.18 2.59
N PRO A 195 -11.89 -4.61 3.86
CA PRO A 195 -10.72 -4.39 4.71
C PRO A 195 -9.56 -5.35 4.39
N VAL A 196 -8.34 -4.85 4.55
CA VAL A 196 -7.08 -5.61 4.51
C VAL A 196 -6.18 -5.15 5.64
N ILE A 197 -5.46 -6.08 6.27
CA ILE A 197 -4.35 -5.76 7.15
C ILE A 197 -3.06 -6.07 6.42
N MET A 198 -2.18 -5.08 6.28
CA MET A 198 -0.82 -5.30 5.82
C MET A 198 0.09 -5.42 7.04
N THR A 199 0.81 -6.53 7.16
CA THR A 199 1.83 -6.70 8.18
C THR A 199 3.17 -6.18 7.69
N MET A 200 3.90 -5.51 8.57
CA MET A 200 5.25 -5.02 8.33
C MET A 200 6.22 -5.61 9.35
N SER A 201 7.34 -6.12 8.87
CA SER A 201 8.47 -6.53 9.70
C SER A 201 9.66 -5.64 9.38
N LEU A 202 9.91 -4.62 10.22
CA LEU A 202 11.02 -3.70 9.99
C LEU A 202 12.29 -4.29 10.61
N PHE A 203 13.04 -5.09 9.86
CA PHE A 203 14.38 -5.47 10.29
C PHE A 203 15.34 -4.32 9.99
N LEU A 204 15.65 -3.51 11.00
CA LEU A 204 16.81 -2.61 10.95
C LEU A 204 18.06 -3.50 11.06
N GLN A 205 18.73 -3.73 9.94
CA GLN A 205 20.08 -4.32 9.92
C GLN A 205 21.12 -3.23 10.18
#